data_AF-A0A371GYQ8-F1
#
_entry.id   AF-A0A371GYQ8-F1
#
_cell.length_a   1.000
_cell.length_b   1.000
_cell.length_c   1.000
_cell.angle_alpha   90.00
_cell.angle_beta   90.00
_cell.angle_gamma   90.00
#
_symmetry.space_group_name_H-M   'P 1'
#
loop_
_entity.id
_entity.type
_entity.pdbx_description
1 polymer ?
#
loop_
_entity_poly.entity_id
_entity_poly.type
_entity_poly.pdbx_seq_one_letter_code
_entity_poly.pdbx_strand_id
1 'polypeptide(L)'
;IFSLSEKIENINGQYWTLRAEETDIILVIDITLATMRPDRSWMIRRKDCTGQVSEEFKNGVDDFIKIAKKDPTVVDALSRIPCPCSKCKNYVRKETFWVEKHLYQYGFMEDYINWTIHGEDRWGIIVQHQLSMMKR
;
A
#
# COMPACT_ATOMS: atom_id res chain seq x y z
N ILE A 1 41.12 -1.03 -9.10
CA ILE A 1 41.16 -1.67 -7.76
C ILE A 1 40.32 -0.80 -6.83
N PHE A 2 39.07 -1.17 -6.60
CA PHE A 2 38.36 -0.81 -5.38
C PHE A 2 37.50 -2.02 -5.00
N SER A 3 37.82 -2.53 -3.82
CA SER A 3 37.20 -3.63 -3.13
C SER A 3 36.17 -3.02 -2.20
N LEU A 4 34.94 -3.52 -2.22
CA LEU A 4 34.06 -3.65 -1.06
C LEU A 4 32.94 -4.61 -1.44
N SER A 5 33.18 -5.89 -1.20
CA SER A 5 32.16 -6.93 -1.21
C SER A 5 31.37 -6.86 0.11
N GLU A 6 30.20 -6.24 0.11
CA GLU A 6 29.26 -6.45 1.20
C GLU A 6 28.59 -7.82 1.03
N LYS A 7 28.95 -8.75 1.91
CA LYS A 7 28.28 -10.04 2.05
C LYS A 7 26.95 -9.79 2.74
N ILE A 8 25.84 -9.93 2.03
CA ILE A 8 24.51 -9.96 2.62
C ILE A 8 24.15 -11.42 2.87
N GLU A 9 23.97 -11.79 4.14
CA GLU A 9 23.54 -13.14 4.55
C GLU A 9 22.04 -13.33 4.31
N ASN A 10 21.65 -14.46 3.73
CA ASN A 10 20.26 -14.91 3.70
C ASN A 10 20.00 -15.94 4.81
N ILE A 11 18.72 -16.12 5.16
CA ILE A 11 18.20 -17.09 6.15
C ILE A 11 18.57 -18.57 5.89
N ASN A 12 19.23 -18.88 4.77
CA ASN A 12 19.66 -20.24 4.39
C ASN A 12 21.19 -20.35 4.18
N GLY A 13 21.98 -19.35 4.57
CA GLY A 13 23.44 -19.43 4.56
C GLY A 13 24.12 -19.53 3.19
N GLN A 14 23.45 -19.16 2.09
CA GLN A 14 24.05 -19.15 0.75
C GLN A 14 24.50 -17.75 0.34
N TYR A 15 25.77 -17.64 -0.09
CA TYR A 15 26.40 -16.41 -0.56
C TYR A 15 26.24 -16.25 -2.08
N TRP A 16 25.88 -15.05 -2.53
CA TRP A 16 25.94 -14.65 -3.94
C TRP A 16 26.80 -13.40 -4.10
N THR A 17 27.68 -13.37 -5.11
CA THR A 17 28.36 -12.14 -5.55
C THR A 17 27.51 -11.47 -6.63
N LEU A 18 26.83 -10.38 -6.31
CA LEU A 18 26.11 -9.58 -7.31
C LEU A 18 27.14 -8.83 -8.16
N ARG A 19 27.32 -9.26 -9.41
CA ARG A 19 27.93 -8.43 -10.43
C ARG A 19 26.78 -7.67 -11.09
N ALA A 20 26.38 -6.57 -10.48
CA ALA A 20 25.30 -5.74 -11.00
C ALA A 20 25.91 -4.59 -11.80
N GLU A 21 25.54 -4.46 -13.08
CA GLU A 21 25.76 -3.23 -13.83
C GLU A 21 24.76 -2.17 -13.32
N GLU A 22 25.03 -0.87 -13.49
CA GLU A 22 24.18 0.22 -12.94
C GLU A 22 22.70 0.09 -13.35
N THR A 23 22.43 -0.48 -14.53
CA THR A 23 21.09 -0.77 -15.04
C THR A 23 20.40 -1.93 -14.31
N ASP A 24 21.15 -2.94 -13.87
CA ASP A 24 20.60 -4.08 -13.11
C ASP A 24 20.22 -3.65 -11.69
N ILE A 25 20.99 -2.72 -11.09
CA ILE A 25 20.69 -2.20 -9.75
C ILE A 25 19.38 -1.42 -9.75
N ILE A 26 19.17 -0.54 -10.75
CA ILE A 26 17.93 0.25 -10.87
C ILE A 26 16.73 -0.69 -11.06
N LEU A 27 16.84 -1.68 -11.96
CA LEU A 27 15.77 -2.64 -12.22
C LEU A 27 15.46 -3.51 -10.99
N VAL A 28 16.50 -3.96 -10.26
CA VAL A 28 16.31 -4.73 -9.03
C VAL A 28 15.68 -3.87 -7.92
N ILE A 29 16.03 -2.59 -7.80
CA ILE A 29 15.38 -1.66 -6.87
C ILE A 29 13.91 -1.47 -7.26
N ASP A 30 13.61 -1.23 -8.53
CA ASP A 30 12.23 -1.04 -9.01
C ASP A 30 11.38 -2.30 -8.82
N ILE A 31 11.93 -3.48 -9.11
CA ILE A 31 11.27 -4.76 -8.85
C ILE A 31 11.09 -4.97 -7.34
N THR A 32 12.11 -4.68 -6.53
CA THR A 32 12.01 -4.81 -5.07
C THR A 32 10.95 -3.87 -4.52
N LEU A 33 10.95 -2.59 -4.90
CA LEU A 33 9.94 -1.60 -4.52
C LEU A 33 8.53 -2.01 -5.00
N ALA A 34 8.40 -2.59 -6.21
CA ALA A 34 7.13 -3.10 -6.73
C ALA A 34 6.66 -4.39 -6.02
N THR A 35 7.57 -5.14 -5.40
CA THR A 35 7.25 -6.35 -4.62
C THR A 35 7.03 -6.07 -3.13
N MET A 36 7.54 -4.95 -2.61
CA MET A 36 7.38 -4.58 -1.20
C MET A 36 5.95 -4.11 -0.95
N ARG A 37 5.26 -4.83 -0.06
CA ARG A 37 3.96 -4.41 0.46
C ARG A 37 4.18 -3.14 1.29
N PRO A 38 3.49 -2.02 1.00
CA PRO A 38 3.52 -0.85 1.87
C PRO A 38 3.21 -1.22 3.32
N ASP A 39 3.91 -0.62 4.27
CA ASP A 39 3.55 -0.77 5.68
C ASP A 39 2.16 -0.15 5.90
N ARG A 40 1.21 -1.01 6.26
CA ARG A 40 -0.18 -0.65 6.61
C ARG A 40 -0.52 -0.99 8.05
N SER A 41 0.49 -1.25 8.87
CA SER A 41 0.29 -1.53 10.30
C SER A 41 -0.41 -0.37 11.03
N TRP A 42 -0.26 0.86 10.54
CA TRP A 42 -0.98 2.05 11.00
C TRP A 42 -2.51 1.93 10.86
N MET A 43 -3.01 1.22 9.84
CA MET A 43 -4.46 1.05 9.64
C MET A 43 -5.10 0.25 10.80
N ILE A 44 -4.31 -0.64 11.40
CA ILE A 44 -4.71 -1.43 12.58
C ILE A 44 -4.48 -0.62 13.86
N ARG A 45 -3.37 0.13 13.95
CA ARG A 45 -3.05 1.03 15.06
C ARG A 45 -3.78 2.37 14.98
N ARG A 46 -5.12 2.32 14.93
CA ARG A 46 -5.97 3.53 14.88
C ARG A 46 -5.74 4.47 16.05
N LYS A 47 -5.53 3.91 17.24
CA LYS A 47 -5.40 4.69 18.48
C LYS A 47 -3.97 4.67 19.01
N ASP A 48 -3.54 5.80 19.56
CA ASP A 48 -2.28 5.91 20.29
C ASP A 48 -2.42 5.41 21.75
N CYS A 49 -1.33 5.51 22.52
CA CYS A 49 -1.30 5.10 23.93
C CYS A 49 -2.23 5.93 24.84
N THR A 50 -2.71 7.08 24.38
CA THR A 50 -3.67 7.93 25.10
C THR A 50 -5.13 7.59 24.74
N GLY A 51 -5.34 6.67 23.79
CA GLY A 51 -6.65 6.27 23.31
C GLY A 51 -7.27 7.23 22.29
N GLN A 52 -6.51 8.24 21.85
CA GLN A 52 -6.88 9.17 20.79
C GLN A 52 -6.52 8.60 19.42
N VAL A 53 -7.14 9.12 18.35
CA VAL A 53 -6.78 8.71 16.98
C VAL A 53 -5.35 9.19 16.71
N SER A 54 -4.48 8.25 16.37
CA SER A 54 -3.06 8.52 16.14
C SER A 54 -2.85 9.41 14.92
N GLU A 55 -1.81 10.23 14.93
CA GLU A 55 -1.48 11.09 13.79
C GLU A 55 -1.14 10.29 12.54
N GLU A 56 -0.45 9.16 12.72
CA GLU A 56 -0.18 8.19 11.66
C GLU A 56 -1.46 7.71 10.96
N PHE A 57 -2.52 7.43 11.75
CA PHE A 57 -3.80 7.04 11.19
C PHE A 57 -4.49 8.16 10.42
N LYS A 58 -4.45 9.41 10.92
CA LYS A 58 -5.04 10.56 10.22
C LYS A 58 -4.37 10.80 8.87
N ASN A 59 -3.03 10.85 8.86
CA ASN A 59 -2.25 11.02 7.64
C ASN A 59 -2.55 9.91 6.61
N GLY A 60 -2.62 8.66 7.08
CA GLY A 60 -2.97 7.54 6.23
C GLY A 60 -4.40 7.60 5.69
N VAL A 61 -5.37 8.10 6.47
CA VAL A 61 -6.74 8.35 6.00
C VAL A 61 -6.77 9.44 4.93
N ASP A 62 -6.00 10.52 5.10
CA ASP A 62 -5.89 11.57 4.09
C ASP A 62 -5.34 11.03 2.76
N ASP A 63 -4.30 10.20 2.83
CA ASP A 63 -3.72 9.58 1.65
C ASP A 63 -4.66 8.57 0.99
N PHE A 64 -5.39 7.79 1.78
CA PHE A 64 -6.47 6.94 1.29
C PHE A 64 -7.51 7.74 0.50
N ILE A 65 -7.99 8.86 1.05
CA ILE A 65 -8.98 9.71 0.37
C ILE A 65 -8.41 10.32 -0.92
N LYS A 66 -7.15 10.74 -0.92
CA LYS A 66 -6.48 11.25 -2.14
C LYS A 66 -6.42 10.17 -3.22
N ILE A 67 -6.05 8.94 -2.87
CA ILE A 67 -5.98 7.81 -3.82
C ILE A 67 -7.38 7.48 -4.36
N ALA A 68 -8.37 7.33 -3.48
CA ALA A 68 -9.73 7.02 -3.87
C ALA A 68 -10.35 8.07 -4.81
N LYS A 69 -9.98 9.35 -4.66
CA LYS A 69 -10.45 10.44 -5.54
C LYS A 69 -9.75 10.49 -6.89
N LYS A 70 -8.55 9.92 -7.03
CA LYS A 70 -7.80 9.92 -8.29
C LYS A 70 -8.43 9.03 -9.35
N ASP A 71 -9.09 7.94 -8.93
CA ASP A 71 -9.75 7.01 -9.84
C ASP A 71 -11.22 7.45 -10.09
N PRO A 72 -11.56 7.91 -11.30
CA PRO A 72 -12.92 8.34 -11.63
C PRO A 72 -13.96 7.22 -11.56
N THR A 73 -13.54 5.95 -11.61
CA THR A 73 -14.45 4.80 -11.50
C THR A 73 -14.89 4.54 -10.05
N VAL A 74 -14.14 5.07 -9.09
CA VAL A 74 -14.40 4.94 -7.64
C VAL A 74 -15.33 6.04 -7.14
N VAL A 75 -15.34 7.21 -7.78
CA VAL A 75 -16.18 8.34 -7.36
C VAL A 75 -17.48 8.34 -8.16
N ASP A 76 -18.62 8.27 -7.47
CA ASP A 76 -19.92 8.36 -8.15
C ASP A 76 -20.31 9.81 -8.51
N ALA A 77 -21.41 9.98 -9.25
CA ALA A 77 -21.92 11.29 -9.67
C ALA A 77 -22.26 12.24 -8.51
N LEU A 78 -22.39 11.73 -7.28
CA LEU A 78 -22.64 12.50 -6.06
C LEU A 78 -21.37 12.69 -5.22
N SER A 79 -20.18 12.49 -5.81
CA SER A 79 -18.89 12.57 -5.12
C SER A 79 -18.74 11.60 -3.94
N ARG A 80 -19.38 10.42 -4.03
CA ARG A 80 -19.32 9.38 -2.99
C ARG A 80 -18.44 8.23 -3.41
N ILE A 81 -17.69 7.71 -2.44
CA ILE A 81 -16.84 6.53 -2.58
C ILE A 81 -17.36 5.39 -1.67
N PRO A 82 -17.03 4.12 -1.95
CA PRO A 82 -17.27 3.03 -1.01
C PRO A 82 -16.65 3.35 0.36
N CYS A 83 -17.35 3.04 1.45
CA CYS A 83 -16.83 3.28 2.79
C CYS A 83 -16.18 2.01 3.35
N PRO A 84 -14.84 1.95 3.52
CA PRO A 84 -14.14 0.75 3.99
C PRO A 84 -14.16 0.57 5.50
N CYS A 85 -14.97 1.34 6.23
CA CYS A 85 -15.03 1.19 7.68
C CYS A 85 -15.63 -0.16 8.08
N SER A 86 -15.30 -0.62 9.29
CA SER A 86 -15.76 -1.92 9.83
C SER A 86 -17.29 -2.10 9.87
N LYS A 87 -18.06 -1.00 9.83
CA LYS A 87 -19.54 -1.01 9.75
C LYS A 87 -20.09 -1.07 8.32
N CYS A 88 -19.51 -0.30 7.39
CA CYS A 88 -20.02 -0.18 6.03
C CYS A 88 -19.46 -1.24 5.09
N LYS A 89 -18.25 -1.72 5.35
CA LYS A 89 -17.61 -2.85 4.68
C LYS A 89 -17.56 -2.73 3.15
N ASN A 90 -17.32 -1.53 2.62
CA ASN A 90 -17.36 -1.20 1.19
C ASN A 90 -18.73 -1.35 0.49
N TYR A 91 -19.78 -1.80 1.18
CA TYR A 91 -21.13 -1.95 0.59
C TYR A 91 -21.92 -0.64 0.55
N VAL A 92 -21.57 0.33 1.41
CA VAL A 92 -22.26 1.63 1.49
C VAL A 92 -21.34 2.71 0.94
N ARG A 93 -21.84 3.47 -0.04
CA ARG A 93 -21.14 4.67 -0.55
C ARG A 93 -21.47 5.89 0.29
N LYS A 94 -20.47 6.73 0.55
CA LYS A 94 -20.59 7.96 1.34
C LYS A 94 -19.70 9.04 0.75
N GLU A 95 -20.07 10.30 0.97
CA GLU A 95 -19.18 11.43 0.67
C GLU A 95 -17.90 11.31 1.51
N THR A 96 -16.79 11.84 1.00
CA THR A 96 -15.47 11.62 1.61
C THR A 96 -15.39 12.12 3.05
N PHE A 97 -16.08 13.21 3.39
CA PHE A 97 -16.21 13.70 4.77
C PHE A 97 -16.78 12.63 5.71
N TRP A 98 -17.84 11.94 5.28
CA TRP A 98 -18.47 10.89 6.08
C TRP A 98 -17.62 9.63 6.14
N VAL A 99 -16.87 9.32 5.08
CA VAL A 99 -15.91 8.21 5.08
C VAL A 99 -14.80 8.46 6.09
N GLU A 100 -14.19 9.65 6.08
CA GLU A 100 -13.17 10.06 7.04
C GLU A 100 -13.69 9.96 8.48
N LYS A 101 -14.86 10.55 8.76
CA LYS A 101 -15.50 10.47 10.07
C LYS A 101 -15.74 9.02 10.51
N HIS A 102 -16.20 8.17 9.61
CA HIS A 102 -16.41 6.75 9.88
C HIS A 102 -15.10 6.02 10.17
N LEU A 103 -14.01 6.35 9.48
CA LEU A 103 -12.70 5.74 9.73
C LEU A 103 -12.14 6.18 11.08
N TYR A 104 -12.27 7.45 11.45
CA TYR A 104 -11.90 7.91 12.79
C TYR A 104 -12.71 7.24 13.88
N GLN A 105 -14.01 6.99 13.67
CA GLN A 105 -14.87 6.40 14.68
C GLN A 105 -14.75 4.87 14.78
N TYR A 106 -14.70 4.17 13.64
CA TYR A 106 -14.86 2.72 13.54
C TYR A 106 -13.63 1.99 13.01
N GLY A 107 -12.62 2.70 12.49
CA GLY A 107 -11.47 2.11 11.82
C GLY A 107 -11.80 1.48 10.47
N PHE A 108 -10.75 1.07 9.76
CA PHE A 108 -10.86 0.24 8.57
C PHE A 108 -11.33 -1.18 8.93
N MET A 109 -11.86 -1.89 7.94
CA MET A 109 -12.05 -3.34 8.02
C MET A 109 -10.68 -4.05 8.09
N GLU A 110 -10.51 -4.99 9.04
CA GLU A 110 -9.22 -5.60 9.38
C GLU A 110 -8.55 -6.35 8.22
N ASP A 111 -9.31 -6.99 7.34
CA ASP A 111 -8.83 -7.73 6.17
C ASP A 111 -8.70 -6.86 4.91
N TYR A 112 -9.09 -5.59 4.97
CA TYR A 112 -9.03 -4.65 3.85
C TYR A 112 -7.80 -3.74 3.91
N ILE A 113 -6.62 -4.34 3.83
CA ILE A 113 -5.33 -3.66 3.97
C ILE A 113 -4.83 -3.05 2.64
N ASN A 114 -5.10 -3.71 1.51
CA ASN A 114 -4.83 -3.18 0.18
C ASN A 114 -6.11 -2.52 -0.36
N TRP A 115 -6.01 -1.27 -0.80
CA TRP A 115 -7.15 -0.48 -1.24
C TRP A 115 -7.59 -0.77 -2.68
N THR A 116 -7.64 -2.04 -3.07
CA THR A 116 -8.02 -2.49 -4.43
C THR A 116 -9.34 -1.92 -4.97
N ILE A 117 -10.36 -1.75 -4.12
CA ILE A 117 -11.65 -1.16 -4.53
C ILE A 117 -11.51 0.36 -4.79
N HIS A 118 -10.43 0.98 -4.32
CA HIS A 118 -10.20 2.42 -4.36
C HIS A 118 -9.02 2.80 -5.26
N GLY A 119 -8.65 1.93 -6.21
CA GLY A 119 -7.66 2.25 -7.25
C GLY A 119 -6.22 1.87 -6.92
N GLU A 120 -5.96 1.13 -5.83
CA GLU A 120 -4.64 0.52 -5.64
C GLU A 120 -4.52 -0.80 -6.41
N ASP A 121 -3.35 -1.02 -6.97
CA ASP A 121 -3.02 -2.31 -7.56
C ASP A 121 -2.94 -3.41 -6.49
N ARG A 122 -3.37 -4.61 -6.88
CA ARG A 122 -3.25 -5.78 -6.02
C ARG A 122 -1.77 -6.10 -5.80
N TRP A 123 -1.36 -6.10 -4.54
CA TRP A 123 -0.02 -6.50 -4.15
C TRP A 123 0.26 -7.94 -4.57
N GLY A 124 1.42 -8.16 -5.19
CA GLY A 124 1.84 -9.48 -5.69
C GLY A 124 1.43 -9.82 -7.13
N ILE A 125 0.58 -9.02 -7.80
CA ILE A 125 0.29 -9.20 -9.24
C ILE A 125 1.17 -8.32 -10.14
N ILE A 126 1.61 -7.15 -9.67
CA ILE A 126 2.46 -6.23 -10.46
C ILE A 126 3.70 -6.96 -11.03
N VAL A 127 4.26 -7.88 -10.25
CA VAL A 127 5.38 -8.74 -10.65
C VAL A 127 5.04 -9.62 -11.86
N GLN A 128 3.86 -10.24 -11.92
CA GLN A 128 3.50 -11.11 -13.05
C GLN A 128 3.30 -10.32 -14.34
N HIS A 129 2.62 -9.17 -14.26
CA HIS A 129 2.38 -8.35 -15.44
C HIS A 129 3.69 -7.73 -15.95
N GLN A 130 4.50 -7.12 -15.08
CA GLN A 130 5.79 -6.54 -15.46
C GLN A 130 6.80 -7.60 -15.93
N LEU A 131 6.91 -8.77 -15.26
CA LEU A 131 7.75 -9.87 -15.75
C LEU A 131 7.27 -10.42 -17.09
N SER A 132 5.97 -10.43 -17.37
CA SER A 132 5.45 -10.86 -18.68
C SER A 132 5.79 -9.87 -19.79
N MET A 133 5.92 -8.58 -19.47
CA MET A 133 6.31 -7.52 -20.40
C MET A 133 7.82 -7.47 -20.62
N MET A 134 8.64 -7.76 -19.59
CA MET A 134 10.10 -7.83 -19.69
C MET A 134 10.62 -9.11 -20.38
N LYS A 135 9.78 -10.13 -20.55
CA LYS A 135 10.13 -11.39 -21.22
C LYS A 135 9.82 -11.39 -22.74
N ARG A 136 9.51 -10.23 -23.31
CA ARG A 136 9.31 -10.05 -24.77
C ARG A 136 10.51 -9.40 -25.41
#